data_AF-A0A0J7KVB3-F1
#
_entry.id   AF-A0A0J7KVB3-F1
#
_cell.length_a   1.000
_cell.length_b   1.000
_cell.length_c   1.000
_cell.angle_alpha   90.00
_cell.angle_beta   90.00
_cell.angle_gamma   90.00
#
_symmetry.space_group_name_H-M   'P 1'
#
loop_
_entity.id
_entity.type
_entity.pdbx_description
1 polymer ?
#
loop_
_entity_poly.entity_id
_entity_poly.type
_entity_poly.pdbx_seq_one_letter_code
_entity_poly.pdbx_strand_id
1 'polypeptide(L)'
;MQGDQYIIGALNINATIRAYQARGHLIADTDPLGIQNPESAKLQGTANLPPAIVVRQHLKGMTEADMDREFPLASLTVIGGEKRSLPLREILMRLNKIYCGHLGLEYTYIHDLSTLDWLRGKFEIPGAWELPAEHRKWIWMNIMRAVSFENFLARKYGTEKRFGLEGCESFIPAMAECIETSALHGVETVVIGMAHRGRLNTLGNVCMKPMSQLFTQFNPIALEGFGSGDVKYHLGTYSEKLLERTKKKVILAIMANSSHLEAIDPIIVGRVRAEQVEKGDSKEGKRSLAILVHGDAAFAGQGVVYETMHLTNLPEYTTGGVMHIIGFTTDPRYSRSSEHCTDVARVVNAPIFHIHADDPDLVTYCSKVAGEYRATFHNDVVLDIVGYRRQGHNEMDEPMLTQPLMYKRIKAHPSVLSIYSNKLLKEGVITEAFAKEETEKYMSHCEEEFRKAQTISSMQMIDWHDIPWTDFFLNQSPKHIIPPTGIDLTTIKTICNAISTPPKDIEAHVQVILDCLLCSGQAKWGRQVGLVLLLPHGMEAQGPEHSSARLERFLQLCDDECTHVPGTEPGASVGETVEQIMTRQLFEINWIVCNPSTPANLFHLLRRQLLMPFRKPLVR
;
A
#
# COMPACT_ATOMS: atom_id res chain seq x y z
N MET A 1 -11.81 54.08 -22.00
CA MET A 1 -10.60 53.24 -21.83
C MET A 1 -10.72 52.15 -20.75
N GLN A 2 -11.84 52.01 -20.02
CA GLN A 2 -11.94 51.09 -18.86
C GLN A 2 -12.42 49.65 -19.17
N GLY A 3 -13.04 49.37 -20.32
CA GLY A 3 -13.60 48.03 -20.62
C GLY A 3 -12.54 46.99 -21.02
N ASP A 4 -11.74 47.29 -22.04
CA ASP A 4 -10.81 46.31 -22.62
C ASP A 4 -9.69 45.91 -21.65
N GLN A 5 -9.13 46.87 -20.91
CA GLN A 5 -8.12 46.57 -19.88
C GLN A 5 -8.68 45.72 -18.73
N TYR A 6 -9.95 45.92 -18.37
CA TYR A 6 -10.62 45.10 -17.35
C TYR A 6 -10.86 43.68 -17.85
N ILE A 7 -11.33 43.52 -19.09
CA ILE A 7 -11.53 42.20 -19.72
C ILE A 7 -10.20 41.45 -19.85
N ILE A 8 -9.14 42.12 -20.34
CA ILE A 8 -7.80 41.54 -20.43
C ILE A 8 -7.29 41.16 -19.03
N GLY A 9 -7.50 42.02 -18.03
CA GLY A 9 -7.17 41.73 -16.63
C GLY A 9 -7.87 40.46 -16.12
N ALA A 10 -9.18 40.33 -16.33
CA ALA A 10 -9.94 39.15 -15.93
C ALA A 10 -9.48 37.86 -16.66
N LEU A 11 -9.14 37.95 -17.96
CA LEU A 11 -8.58 36.82 -18.71
C LEU A 11 -7.20 36.41 -18.15
N ASN A 12 -6.35 37.38 -17.81
CA ASN A 12 -5.05 37.14 -17.20
C ASN A 12 -5.16 36.50 -15.81
N ILE A 13 -6.16 36.89 -15.00
CA ILE A 13 -6.44 36.26 -13.71
C ILE A 13 -6.91 34.81 -13.88
N ASN A 14 -7.80 34.55 -14.83
CA ASN A 14 -8.26 33.18 -15.09
C ASN A 14 -7.14 32.29 -15.65
N ALA A 15 -6.26 32.83 -16.50
CA ALA A 15 -5.05 32.12 -16.94
C ALA A 15 -4.09 31.85 -15.78
N THR A 16 -3.95 32.80 -14.85
CA THR A 16 -3.15 32.64 -13.62
C THR A 16 -3.70 31.51 -12.75
N ILE A 17 -5.01 31.48 -12.49
CA ILE A 17 -5.66 30.40 -11.72
C ILE A 17 -5.37 29.04 -12.34
N ARG A 18 -5.56 28.90 -13.66
CA ARG A 18 -5.24 27.64 -14.36
C ARG A 18 -3.76 27.26 -14.25
N ALA A 19 -2.86 28.23 -14.30
CA ALA A 19 -1.44 27.96 -14.17
C ALA A 19 -1.07 27.43 -12.77
N TYR A 20 -1.70 27.95 -11.71
CA TYR A 20 -1.59 27.37 -10.35
C TYR A 20 -2.15 25.95 -10.28
N GLN A 21 -3.36 25.73 -10.81
CA GLN A 21 -3.99 24.40 -10.84
C GLN A 21 -3.11 23.37 -11.56
N ALA A 22 -2.43 23.77 -12.65
CA ALA A 22 -1.64 22.87 -13.48
C ALA A 22 -0.20 22.68 -13.01
N ARG A 23 0.41 23.70 -12.36
CA ARG A 23 1.87 23.74 -12.13
C ARG A 23 2.27 24.17 -10.72
N GLY A 24 1.32 24.51 -9.84
CA GLY A 24 1.62 24.94 -8.47
C GLY A 24 2.36 23.85 -7.68
N HIS A 25 2.01 22.58 -7.91
CA HIS A 25 2.66 21.43 -7.26
C HIS A 25 4.19 21.38 -7.47
N LEU A 26 4.72 21.97 -8.55
CA LEU A 26 6.17 22.02 -8.82
C LEU A 26 6.95 22.90 -7.84
N ILE A 27 6.25 23.78 -7.11
CA ILE A 27 6.84 24.71 -6.15
C ILE A 27 6.21 24.59 -4.76
N ALA A 28 5.40 23.55 -4.55
CA ALA A 28 4.75 23.30 -3.28
C ALA A 28 5.81 23.00 -2.20
N ASP A 29 5.57 23.50 -1.00
CA ASP A 29 6.42 23.28 0.16
C ASP A 29 6.10 21.92 0.77
N THR A 30 6.51 20.85 0.10
CA THR A 30 6.22 19.47 0.52
C THR A 30 7.38 18.78 1.23
N ASP A 31 8.60 19.34 1.20
CA ASP A 31 9.82 18.72 1.77
C ASP A 31 10.10 19.19 3.22
N PRO A 32 9.93 18.33 4.24
CA PRO A 32 10.21 18.66 5.64
C PRO A 32 11.63 19.14 5.94
N LEU A 33 12.60 18.74 5.10
CA LEU A 33 13.99 19.09 5.31
C LEU A 33 14.38 20.39 4.59
N GLY A 34 13.50 20.92 3.72
CA GLY A 34 13.75 22.06 2.85
C GLY A 34 15.00 21.90 1.98
N ILE A 35 15.40 20.66 1.66
CA ILE A 35 16.61 20.31 0.90
C ILE A 35 16.33 20.38 -0.60
N GLN A 36 15.07 20.31 -1.01
CA GLN A 36 14.68 20.48 -2.40
C GLN A 36 15.39 21.67 -3.07
N ASN A 37 15.84 21.36 -4.29
CA ASN A 37 16.77 22.06 -5.16
C ASN A 37 16.94 23.58 -4.89
N PRO A 38 18.17 24.12 -4.84
CA PRO A 38 18.41 25.57 -4.87
C PRO A 38 17.70 26.29 -6.03
N GLU A 39 17.35 25.59 -7.11
CA GLU A 39 16.43 26.10 -8.13
C GLU A 39 14.99 26.18 -7.61
N SER A 40 14.43 25.18 -6.93
CA SER A 40 13.13 25.26 -6.24
C SER A 40 13.06 26.44 -5.25
N ALA A 41 14.14 26.76 -4.54
CA ALA A 41 14.22 27.97 -3.72
C ALA A 41 14.21 29.29 -4.54
N LYS A 42 14.79 29.29 -5.77
CA LYS A 42 14.61 30.40 -6.74
C LYS A 42 13.22 30.41 -7.38
N LEU A 43 12.51 29.29 -7.29
CA LEU A 43 11.12 29.07 -7.68
C LEU A 43 10.17 29.15 -6.48
N GLN A 44 10.60 29.69 -5.34
CA GLN A 44 9.68 30.17 -4.30
C GLN A 44 9.58 31.68 -4.49
N GLY A 45 8.35 32.14 -4.74
CA GLY A 45 8.04 33.55 -4.88
C GLY A 45 8.23 34.30 -3.55
N THR A 46 7.86 35.57 -3.52
CA THR A 46 7.53 36.18 -2.23
C THR A 46 6.08 35.83 -1.88
N ALA A 47 5.69 35.97 -0.60
CA ALA A 47 4.29 35.79 -0.18
C ALA A 47 3.28 36.59 -1.03
N ASN A 48 3.75 37.64 -1.72
CA ASN A 48 2.93 38.53 -2.55
C ASN A 48 3.05 38.27 -4.06
N LEU A 49 4.07 37.52 -4.54
CA LEU A 49 4.33 37.33 -5.97
C LEU A 49 4.93 35.94 -6.26
N PRO A 50 4.22 35.03 -6.95
CA PRO A 50 4.75 33.73 -7.34
C PRO A 50 5.90 33.83 -8.36
N PRO A 51 6.69 32.76 -8.54
CA PRO A 51 7.84 32.74 -9.41
C PRO A 51 7.47 32.69 -10.89
N ALA A 52 8.46 32.96 -11.74
CA ALA A 52 8.29 32.96 -13.19
C ALA A 52 7.79 31.64 -13.77
N ILE A 53 8.10 30.53 -13.10
CA ILE A 53 7.76 29.18 -13.56
C ILE A 53 6.26 28.91 -13.49
N VAL A 54 5.53 29.52 -12.55
CA VAL A 54 4.09 29.27 -12.41
C VAL A 54 3.29 30.36 -13.12
N VAL A 55 3.59 31.65 -12.92
CA VAL A 55 2.61 32.70 -13.26
C VAL A 55 3.14 33.95 -13.97
N ARG A 56 4.42 34.34 -13.83
CA ARG A 56 4.83 35.73 -14.19
C ARG A 56 4.51 36.18 -15.63
N GLN A 57 4.36 35.27 -16.57
CA GLN A 57 3.96 35.64 -17.94
C GLN A 57 2.51 36.16 -18.01
N HIS A 58 1.60 35.67 -17.15
CA HIS A 58 0.19 36.03 -17.14
C HIS A 58 -0.13 37.29 -16.33
N LEU A 59 0.68 37.60 -15.31
CA LEU A 59 0.56 38.85 -14.53
C LEU A 59 1.41 40.00 -15.10
N LYS A 60 1.99 39.83 -16.31
CA LYS A 60 2.86 40.83 -16.92
C LYS A 60 2.09 42.13 -17.16
N GLY A 61 2.48 43.20 -16.46
CA GLY A 61 1.84 44.52 -16.52
C GLY A 61 0.90 44.84 -15.35
N MET A 62 0.64 43.89 -14.45
CA MET A 62 -0.03 44.18 -13.18
C MET A 62 0.97 44.75 -12.17
N THR A 63 0.51 45.72 -11.40
CA THR A 63 1.31 46.48 -10.42
C THR A 63 0.72 46.32 -9.01
N GLU A 64 1.40 46.83 -7.99
CA GLU A 64 0.85 46.85 -6.63
C GLU A 64 -0.50 47.60 -6.55
N ALA A 65 -0.73 48.57 -7.43
CA ALA A 65 -2.00 49.29 -7.52
C ALA A 65 -3.18 48.43 -8.02
N ASP A 66 -2.93 47.25 -8.58
CA ASP A 66 -3.95 46.30 -9.03
C ASP A 66 -4.30 45.25 -7.96
N MET A 67 -3.50 45.13 -6.90
CA MET A 67 -3.64 44.06 -5.88
C MET A 67 -4.99 44.12 -5.14
N ASP A 68 -5.49 45.33 -4.91
CA ASP A 68 -6.75 45.53 -4.17
C ASP A 68 -7.96 45.69 -5.12
N ARG A 69 -7.77 45.53 -6.44
CA ARG A 69 -8.86 45.52 -7.41
C ARG A 69 -9.55 44.17 -7.43
N GLU A 70 -10.88 44.20 -7.50
CA GLU A 70 -11.68 42.98 -7.66
C GLU A 70 -11.69 42.47 -9.09
N PHE A 71 -11.50 41.16 -9.22
CA PHE A 71 -11.60 40.44 -10.47
C PHE A 71 -12.67 39.34 -10.38
N PRO A 72 -13.43 39.11 -11.45
CA PRO A 72 -14.42 38.04 -11.49
C PRO A 72 -13.73 36.68 -11.58
N LEU A 73 -14.23 35.71 -10.84
CA LEU A 73 -13.78 34.32 -10.88
C LEU A 73 -14.55 33.56 -11.97
N ALA A 74 -13.84 32.84 -12.83
CA ALA A 74 -14.47 31.93 -13.77
C ALA A 74 -15.04 30.68 -13.07
N SER A 75 -15.99 30.00 -13.71
CA SER A 75 -16.63 28.78 -13.20
C SER A 75 -15.68 27.59 -13.01
N LEU A 76 -14.45 27.69 -13.50
CA LEU A 76 -13.39 26.69 -13.36
C LEU A 76 -12.66 26.75 -12.01
N THR A 77 -13.13 27.59 -11.08
CA THR A 77 -12.60 27.67 -9.73
C THR A 77 -13.70 27.95 -8.72
N VAL A 78 -13.53 27.42 -7.51
CA VAL A 78 -14.38 27.66 -6.34
C VAL A 78 -13.60 28.28 -5.19
N ILE A 79 -12.41 28.87 -5.47
CA ILE A 79 -11.61 29.58 -4.47
C ILE A 79 -12.37 30.72 -3.79
N GLY A 80 -13.43 31.24 -4.41
CA GLY A 80 -14.29 32.30 -3.85
C GLY A 80 -15.30 31.80 -2.81
N GLY A 81 -15.53 30.49 -2.69
CA GLY A 81 -16.70 29.96 -2.00
C GLY A 81 -17.98 30.50 -2.64
N GLU A 82 -18.78 31.23 -1.86
CA GLU A 82 -20.01 31.87 -2.35
C GLU A 82 -19.74 33.15 -3.19
N LYS A 83 -18.54 33.74 -3.07
CA LYS A 83 -18.19 34.97 -3.79
C LYS A 83 -17.81 34.67 -5.25
N ARG A 84 -18.30 35.50 -6.16
CA ARG A 84 -18.00 35.42 -7.62
C ARG A 84 -16.90 36.39 -8.07
N SER A 85 -16.44 37.26 -7.19
CA SER A 85 -15.28 38.13 -7.40
C SER A 85 -14.45 38.18 -6.13
N LEU A 86 -13.14 38.41 -6.28
CA LEU A 86 -12.22 38.60 -5.18
C LEU A 86 -11.15 39.64 -5.57
N PRO A 87 -10.57 40.36 -4.61
CA PRO A 87 -9.35 41.14 -4.82
C PRO A 87 -8.21 40.26 -5.33
N LEU A 88 -7.38 40.78 -6.24
CA LEU A 88 -6.22 40.05 -6.78
C LEU A 88 -5.30 39.50 -5.68
N ARG A 89 -5.04 40.30 -4.63
CA ARG A 89 -4.24 39.89 -3.46
C ARG A 89 -4.81 38.64 -2.81
N GLU A 90 -6.12 38.61 -2.61
CA GLU A 90 -6.81 37.49 -1.98
C GLU A 90 -6.80 36.24 -2.87
N ILE A 91 -6.97 36.42 -4.19
CA ILE A 91 -6.84 35.33 -5.17
C ILE A 91 -5.46 34.68 -5.08
N LEU A 92 -4.39 35.47 -5.14
CA LEU A 92 -3.02 34.97 -5.09
C LEU A 92 -2.70 34.30 -3.74
N MET A 93 -3.15 34.88 -2.63
CA MET A 93 -2.98 34.28 -1.30
C MET A 93 -3.67 32.91 -1.19
N ARG A 94 -4.91 32.79 -1.68
CA ARG A 94 -5.66 31.53 -1.65
C ARG A 94 -5.00 30.49 -2.56
N LEU A 95 -4.63 30.86 -3.79
CA LEU A 95 -3.95 29.95 -4.73
C LEU A 95 -2.59 29.48 -4.19
N ASN A 96 -1.78 30.38 -3.62
CA ASN A 96 -0.52 30.01 -2.98
C ASN A 96 -0.74 29.03 -1.82
N LYS A 97 -1.75 29.24 -0.98
CA LYS A 97 -2.07 28.33 0.12
C LYS A 97 -2.48 26.93 -0.35
N ILE A 98 -3.28 26.86 -1.42
CA ILE A 98 -3.86 25.60 -1.93
C ILE A 98 -2.87 24.80 -2.76
N TYR A 99 -2.20 25.46 -3.71
CA TYR A 99 -1.41 24.78 -4.74
C TYR A 99 0.10 24.85 -4.53
N CYS A 100 0.58 25.72 -3.64
CA CYS A 100 2.01 25.93 -3.39
C CYS A 100 2.37 25.86 -1.89
N GLY A 101 1.42 25.50 -1.02
CA GLY A 101 1.65 25.32 0.41
C GLY A 101 2.18 23.92 0.70
N HIS A 102 1.77 23.34 1.82
CA HIS A 102 2.10 21.96 2.20
C HIS A 102 1.44 20.87 1.33
N LEU A 103 0.66 21.28 0.31
CA LEU A 103 0.00 20.41 -0.67
C LEU A 103 0.51 20.73 -2.07
N GLY A 104 1.07 19.74 -2.75
CA GLY A 104 1.19 19.69 -4.20
C GLY A 104 0.05 18.85 -4.78
N LEU A 105 -0.91 19.48 -5.46
CA LEU A 105 -2.07 18.78 -6.02
C LEU A 105 -1.91 18.58 -7.53
N GLU A 106 -1.90 17.32 -7.95
CA GLU A 106 -1.76 16.91 -9.35
C GLU A 106 -3.00 16.17 -9.84
N TYR A 107 -3.73 16.78 -10.77
CA TYR A 107 -5.00 16.25 -11.26
C TYR A 107 -5.41 16.75 -12.65
N THR A 108 -4.77 17.79 -13.19
CA THR A 108 -5.24 18.47 -14.41
C THR A 108 -5.10 17.63 -15.69
N TYR A 109 -4.33 16.53 -15.66
CA TYR A 109 -4.23 15.56 -16.76
C TYR A 109 -5.46 14.62 -16.83
N ILE A 110 -6.28 14.56 -15.77
CA ILE A 110 -7.48 13.72 -15.74
C ILE A 110 -8.46 14.20 -16.79
N HIS A 111 -8.94 13.27 -17.63
CA HIS A 111 -9.82 13.59 -18.76
C HIS A 111 -11.27 13.87 -18.36
N ASP A 112 -11.76 13.29 -17.26
CA ASP A 112 -13.13 13.48 -16.81
C ASP A 112 -13.31 14.83 -16.09
N LEU A 113 -14.14 15.70 -16.67
CA LEU A 113 -14.44 17.02 -16.12
C LEU A 113 -15.14 16.94 -14.76
N SER A 114 -15.99 15.92 -14.53
CA SER A 114 -16.72 15.79 -13.27
C SER A 114 -15.77 15.53 -12.10
N THR A 115 -14.74 14.72 -12.34
CA THR A 115 -13.62 14.49 -11.42
C THR A 115 -12.85 15.77 -11.12
N LEU A 116 -12.51 16.56 -12.15
CA LEU A 116 -11.80 17.83 -11.97
C LEU A 116 -12.62 18.83 -11.13
N ASP A 117 -13.92 18.96 -11.40
CA ASP A 117 -14.85 19.80 -10.64
C ASP A 117 -14.96 19.34 -9.18
N TRP A 118 -15.06 18.03 -8.96
CA TRP A 118 -15.14 17.45 -7.64
C TRP A 118 -13.87 17.71 -6.81
N LEU A 119 -12.68 17.51 -7.40
CA LEU A 119 -11.41 17.77 -6.73
C LEU A 119 -11.25 19.25 -6.37
N ARG A 120 -11.62 20.17 -7.27
CA ARG A 120 -11.67 21.61 -6.95
C ARG A 120 -12.63 21.89 -5.79
N GLY A 121 -13.80 21.27 -5.81
CA GLY A 121 -14.77 21.34 -4.72
C GLY A 121 -14.24 20.85 -3.37
N LYS A 122 -13.27 19.93 -3.36
CA LYS A 122 -12.62 19.49 -2.11
C LYS A 122 -11.56 20.50 -1.65
N PHE A 123 -10.66 20.91 -2.52
CA PHE A 123 -9.45 21.63 -2.09
C PHE A 123 -9.54 23.15 -2.17
N GLU A 124 -10.32 23.72 -3.08
CA GLU A 124 -10.33 25.18 -3.28
C GLU A 124 -11.25 25.92 -2.31
N ILE A 125 -12.18 25.22 -1.65
CA ILE A 125 -13.12 25.85 -0.72
C ILE A 125 -12.37 26.41 0.50
N PRO A 126 -12.61 27.68 0.89
CA PRO A 126 -11.99 28.25 2.09
C PRO A 126 -12.26 27.39 3.34
N GLY A 127 -11.20 27.06 4.08
CA GLY A 127 -11.30 26.23 5.27
C GLY A 127 -11.44 24.72 4.99
N ALA A 128 -11.24 24.26 3.75
CA ALA A 128 -11.43 22.88 3.32
C ALA A 128 -10.88 21.82 4.29
N TRP A 129 -9.66 22.01 4.80
CA TRP A 129 -8.97 21.07 5.70
C TRP A 129 -8.85 21.57 7.15
N GLU A 130 -9.75 22.46 7.59
CA GLU A 130 -9.88 22.80 9.01
C GLU A 130 -10.62 21.67 9.74
N LEU A 131 -9.89 20.94 10.60
CA LEU A 131 -10.41 19.76 11.28
C LEU A 131 -10.96 20.10 12.69
N PRO A 132 -12.04 19.44 13.13
CA PRO A 132 -12.54 19.60 14.50
C PRO A 132 -11.51 19.19 15.56
N ALA A 133 -11.54 19.84 16.73
CA ALA A 133 -10.59 19.59 17.82
C ALA A 133 -10.47 18.10 18.22
N GLU A 134 -11.59 17.37 18.31
CA GLU A 134 -11.58 15.93 18.62
C GLU A 134 -10.90 15.08 17.55
N HIS A 135 -11.04 15.45 16.26
CA HIS A 135 -10.32 14.78 15.18
C HIS A 135 -8.82 15.03 15.28
N ARG A 136 -8.43 16.27 15.59
CA ARG A 136 -7.02 16.66 15.76
C ARG A 136 -6.36 15.99 16.96
N LYS A 137 -7.10 15.81 18.05
CA LYS A 137 -6.69 15.03 19.22
C LYS A 137 -6.51 13.54 18.86
N TRP A 138 -7.40 12.98 18.06
CA TRP A 138 -7.28 11.60 17.55
C TRP A 138 -6.04 11.43 16.65
N ILE A 139 -5.76 12.38 15.76
CA ILE A 139 -4.53 12.40 14.95
C ILE A 139 -3.30 12.39 15.86
N TRP A 140 -3.30 13.25 16.89
CA TRP A 140 -2.19 13.34 17.84
C TRP A 140 -1.97 12.01 18.58
N MET A 141 -3.03 11.34 19.04
CA MET A 141 -2.94 10.05 19.71
C MET A 141 -2.30 8.98 18.81
N ASN A 142 -2.66 8.94 17.53
CA ASN A 142 -2.07 7.99 16.57
C ASN A 142 -0.58 8.26 16.34
N ILE A 143 -0.18 9.53 16.19
CA ILE A 143 1.24 9.91 16.05
C ILE A 143 2.03 9.60 17.33
N MET A 144 1.44 9.87 18.50
CA MET A 144 2.05 9.58 19.79
C MET A 144 2.31 8.08 19.95
N ARG A 145 1.33 7.22 19.63
CA ARG A 145 1.50 5.75 19.65
C ARG A 145 2.59 5.31 18.68
N ALA A 146 2.61 5.87 17.47
CA ALA A 146 3.60 5.55 16.46
C ALA A 146 5.03 5.87 16.93
N VAL A 147 5.28 7.09 17.41
CA VAL A 147 6.60 7.51 17.91
C VAL A 147 7.00 6.76 19.18
N SER A 148 6.08 6.56 20.11
CA SER A 148 6.35 5.86 21.36
C SER A 148 6.70 4.39 21.13
N PHE A 149 6.05 3.75 20.15
CA PHE A 149 6.35 2.38 19.75
C PHE A 149 7.77 2.23 19.20
N GLU A 150 8.18 3.11 18.28
CA GLU A 150 9.54 3.08 17.73
C GLU A 150 10.59 3.32 18.82
N ASN A 151 10.35 4.31 19.71
CA ASN A 151 11.22 4.58 20.84
C ASN A 151 11.33 3.39 21.80
N PHE A 152 10.22 2.67 22.03
CA PHE A 152 10.21 1.46 22.84
C PHE A 152 11.07 0.37 22.21
N LEU A 153 10.88 0.08 20.92
CA LEU A 153 11.67 -0.90 20.19
C LEU A 153 13.17 -0.54 20.19
N ALA A 154 13.50 0.72 19.93
CA ALA A 154 14.89 1.19 19.94
C ALA A 154 15.56 1.01 21.32
N ARG A 155 14.81 1.17 22.41
CA ARG A 155 15.32 0.98 23.77
C ARG A 155 15.50 -0.49 24.16
N LYS A 156 14.55 -1.36 23.79
CA LYS A 156 14.56 -2.78 24.18
C LYS A 156 15.41 -3.64 23.24
N TYR A 157 15.46 -3.28 21.96
CA TYR A 157 16.06 -4.06 20.88
C TYR A 157 17.04 -3.21 20.06
N GLY A 158 17.97 -2.51 20.73
CA GLY A 158 18.87 -1.54 20.08
C GLY A 158 19.81 -2.10 19.00
N THR A 159 20.04 -3.41 18.98
CA THR A 159 20.88 -4.09 17.97
C THR A 159 20.09 -4.72 16.84
N GLU A 160 18.76 -4.68 16.90
CA GLU A 160 17.89 -5.35 15.95
C GLU A 160 17.43 -4.42 14.83
N LYS A 161 17.44 -4.95 13.60
CA LYS A 161 16.87 -4.26 12.44
C LYS A 161 15.35 -4.29 12.53
N ARG A 162 14.72 -3.12 12.48
CA ARG A 162 13.25 -2.98 12.55
C ARG A 162 12.65 -2.21 11.39
N PHE A 163 13.45 -1.40 10.69
CA PHE A 163 13.00 -0.52 9.62
C PHE A 163 11.89 0.42 10.08
N GLY A 164 12.17 1.17 11.14
CA GLY A 164 11.21 2.03 11.82
C GLY A 164 10.68 3.17 10.96
N LEU A 165 9.58 3.74 11.42
CA LEU A 165 8.79 4.79 10.77
C LEU A 165 9.32 6.21 11.01
N GLU A 166 10.36 6.38 11.83
CA GLU A 166 10.76 7.70 12.34
C GLU A 166 11.09 8.71 11.22
N GLY A 167 10.39 9.85 11.23
CA GLY A 167 10.46 10.89 10.21
C GLY A 167 9.31 10.90 9.18
N CYS A 168 8.37 9.96 9.29
CA CYS A 168 7.15 9.93 8.47
C CYS A 168 5.94 9.44 9.29
N GLU A 169 5.86 9.78 10.58
CA GLU A 169 4.89 9.20 11.51
C GLU A 169 3.43 9.58 11.21
N SER A 170 3.20 10.67 10.45
CA SER A 170 1.89 11.04 9.90
C SER A 170 1.30 9.98 8.96
N PHE A 171 2.09 9.00 8.53
CA PHE A 171 1.63 7.82 7.81
C PHE A 171 0.58 7.00 8.58
N ILE A 172 0.72 6.85 9.91
CA ILE A 172 -0.22 6.05 10.71
C ILE A 172 -1.62 6.67 10.74
N PRO A 173 -1.81 7.97 11.07
CA PRO A 173 -3.14 8.58 10.97
C PRO A 173 -3.65 8.64 9.52
N ALA A 174 -2.78 8.76 8.51
CA ALA A 174 -3.19 8.69 7.11
C ALA A 174 -3.87 7.36 6.76
N MET A 175 -3.21 6.24 7.08
CA MET A 175 -3.75 4.91 6.86
C MET A 175 -5.04 4.68 7.66
N ALA A 176 -5.07 5.11 8.92
CA ALA A 176 -6.25 4.99 9.75
C ALA A 176 -7.44 5.79 9.19
N GLU A 177 -7.24 7.02 8.72
CA GLU A 177 -8.31 7.85 8.15
C GLU A 177 -8.80 7.30 6.79
N CYS A 178 -7.91 6.73 5.97
CA CYS A 178 -8.28 6.02 4.75
C CYS A 178 -9.27 4.87 5.06
N ILE A 179 -8.97 4.08 6.10
CA ILE A 179 -9.81 2.97 6.54
C ILE A 179 -11.15 3.48 7.11
N GLU A 180 -11.11 4.48 8.01
CA GLU A 180 -12.30 5.10 8.61
C GLU A 180 -13.25 5.65 7.53
N THR A 181 -12.71 6.41 6.58
CA THR A 181 -13.50 7.01 5.51
C THR A 181 -14.05 5.92 4.58
N SER A 182 -13.24 4.97 4.16
CA SER A 182 -13.69 3.88 3.29
C SER A 182 -14.81 3.05 3.94
N ALA A 183 -14.73 2.80 5.25
CA ALA A 183 -15.76 2.09 6.01
C ALA A 183 -17.09 2.86 6.09
N LEU A 184 -17.05 4.19 6.16
CA LEU A 184 -18.27 5.02 6.05
C LEU A 184 -18.95 4.86 4.68
N HIS A 185 -18.15 4.63 3.64
CA HIS A 185 -18.62 4.44 2.27
C HIS A 185 -18.89 2.97 1.90
N GLY A 186 -18.99 2.08 2.90
CA GLY A 186 -19.46 0.70 2.72
C GLY A 186 -18.37 -0.35 2.55
N VAL A 187 -17.10 0.01 2.70
CA VAL A 187 -16.01 -0.98 2.77
C VAL A 187 -16.11 -1.78 4.08
N GLU A 188 -16.12 -3.09 3.95
CA GLU A 188 -16.17 -4.05 5.06
C GLU A 188 -14.83 -4.76 5.27
N THR A 189 -14.00 -4.83 4.22
CA THR A 189 -12.69 -5.48 4.28
C THR A 189 -11.62 -4.64 3.60
N VAL A 190 -10.50 -4.47 4.28
CA VAL A 190 -9.31 -3.80 3.77
C VAL A 190 -8.15 -4.78 3.78
N VAL A 191 -7.53 -4.97 2.61
CA VAL A 191 -6.34 -5.79 2.44
C VAL A 191 -5.15 -4.87 2.12
N ILE A 192 -4.09 -4.99 2.91
CA ILE A 192 -2.91 -4.13 2.88
C ILE A 192 -1.72 -4.91 2.33
N GLY A 193 -1.11 -4.37 1.27
CA GLY A 193 0.22 -4.74 0.80
C GLY A 193 1.20 -3.67 1.22
N MET A 194 2.28 -4.05 1.92
CA MET A 194 3.32 -3.09 2.27
C MET A 194 4.70 -3.75 2.36
N ALA A 195 5.74 -2.95 2.14
CA ALA A 195 7.12 -3.38 2.35
C ALA A 195 7.52 -3.43 3.84
N HIS A 196 8.81 -3.27 4.13
CA HIS A 196 9.38 -3.37 5.48
C HIS A 196 9.18 -2.11 6.34
N ARG A 197 9.10 -0.93 5.72
CA ARG A 197 9.20 0.34 6.44
C ARG A 197 7.93 0.65 7.24
N GLY A 198 8.10 0.88 8.55
CA GLY A 198 6.97 1.13 9.46
C GLY A 198 6.01 -0.05 9.59
N ARG A 199 6.38 -1.24 9.10
CA ARG A 199 5.48 -2.41 9.09
C ARG A 199 5.11 -2.87 10.49
N LEU A 200 6.10 -2.97 11.38
CA LEU A 200 5.84 -3.37 12.77
C LEU A 200 4.92 -2.38 13.48
N ASN A 201 5.09 -1.08 13.19
CA ASN A 201 4.22 -0.01 13.67
C ASN A 201 2.78 -0.20 13.15
N THR A 202 2.64 -0.48 11.85
CA THR A 202 1.33 -0.72 11.21
C THR A 202 0.65 -1.97 11.76
N LEU A 203 1.39 -3.06 11.97
CA LEU A 203 0.89 -4.29 12.57
C LEU A 203 0.33 -4.03 13.99
N GLY A 204 1.08 -3.31 14.83
CA GLY A 204 0.68 -3.02 16.20
C GLY A 204 -0.42 -1.96 16.31
N ASN A 205 -0.24 -0.81 15.67
CA ASN A 205 -1.09 0.38 15.86
C ASN A 205 -2.29 0.47 14.91
N VAL A 206 -2.22 -0.14 13.72
CA VAL A 206 -3.34 -0.12 12.75
C VAL A 206 -4.08 -1.45 12.78
N CYS A 207 -3.37 -2.56 12.60
CA CYS A 207 -3.95 -3.90 12.46
C CYS A 207 -4.24 -4.59 13.81
N MET A 208 -3.84 -4.01 14.94
CA MET A 208 -4.06 -4.55 16.29
C MET A 208 -3.51 -5.97 16.49
N LYS A 209 -2.40 -6.33 15.81
CA LYS A 209 -1.71 -7.58 16.12
C LYS A 209 -1.23 -7.52 17.58
N PRO A 210 -1.48 -8.56 18.39
CA PRO A 210 -1.05 -8.57 19.79
C PRO A 210 0.45 -8.21 19.92
N MET A 211 0.77 -7.18 20.70
CA MET A 211 2.15 -6.70 20.80
C MET A 211 3.08 -7.74 21.42
N SER A 212 2.58 -8.54 22.35
CA SER A 212 3.32 -9.71 22.86
C SER A 212 3.78 -10.63 21.73
N GLN A 213 2.92 -10.98 20.78
CA GLN A 213 3.30 -11.77 19.59
C GLN A 213 4.34 -11.03 18.74
N LEU A 214 4.19 -9.73 18.51
CA LEU A 214 5.15 -8.95 17.75
C LEU A 214 6.54 -8.89 18.42
N PHE A 215 6.58 -8.71 19.73
CA PHE A 215 7.81 -8.65 20.51
C PHE A 215 8.52 -10.00 20.59
N THR A 216 7.76 -11.10 20.63
CA THR A 216 8.32 -12.46 20.58
C THR A 216 9.18 -12.70 19.33
N GLN A 217 8.88 -12.02 18.22
CA GLN A 217 9.61 -12.14 16.95
C GLN A 217 11.02 -11.53 16.98
N PHE A 218 11.37 -10.83 18.06
CA PHE A 218 12.72 -10.35 18.32
C PHE A 218 13.56 -11.36 19.13
N ASN A 219 12.94 -12.40 19.68
CA ASN A 219 13.61 -13.38 20.52
C ASN A 219 14.07 -14.59 19.68
N PRO A 220 15.25 -15.17 19.98
CA PRO A 220 15.76 -16.35 19.28
C PRO A 220 15.10 -17.64 19.80
N ILE A 221 13.78 -17.76 19.65
CA ILE A 221 13.02 -18.92 20.09
C ILE A 221 12.58 -19.79 18.91
N ALA A 222 12.31 -21.07 19.16
CA ALA A 222 11.90 -22.01 18.13
C ALA A 222 10.51 -21.71 17.58
N LEU A 223 10.30 -22.01 16.30
CA LEU A 223 8.99 -22.01 15.65
C LEU A 223 8.39 -23.41 15.72
N GLU A 224 7.17 -23.51 16.23
CA GLU A 224 6.37 -24.73 16.26
C GLU A 224 5.34 -24.72 15.12
N GLY A 225 5.17 -25.89 14.50
CA GLY A 225 4.29 -26.10 13.34
C GLY A 225 5.07 -26.44 12.07
N PHE A 226 4.34 -26.72 10.99
CA PHE A 226 4.92 -27.00 9.68
C PHE A 226 5.32 -25.69 8.99
N GLY A 227 6.62 -25.43 8.90
CA GLY A 227 7.17 -24.27 8.20
C GLY A 227 8.55 -23.83 8.71
N SER A 228 9.22 -22.99 7.94
CA SER A 228 10.49 -22.34 8.28
C SER A 228 10.31 -21.01 9.01
N GLY A 229 9.12 -20.40 8.89
CA GLY A 229 8.91 -18.99 9.23
C GLY A 229 9.60 -18.04 8.24
N ASP A 230 9.60 -16.75 8.58
CA ASP A 230 10.28 -15.69 7.82
C ASP A 230 10.75 -14.57 8.78
N VAL A 231 11.39 -13.53 8.25
CA VAL A 231 11.83 -12.37 9.04
C VAL A 231 10.64 -11.52 9.52
N LYS A 232 10.75 -10.96 10.73
CA LYS A 232 9.69 -10.20 11.43
C LYS A 232 9.00 -9.11 10.60
N TYR A 233 9.72 -8.41 9.73
CA TYR A 233 9.16 -7.37 8.86
C TYR A 233 8.53 -7.92 7.56
N HIS A 234 8.26 -9.23 7.49
CA HIS A 234 7.38 -9.87 6.51
C HIS A 234 6.08 -10.39 7.14
N LEU A 235 5.90 -10.27 8.46
CA LEU A 235 4.73 -10.79 9.18
C LEU A 235 3.42 -10.28 8.60
N GLY A 236 2.50 -11.21 8.33
CA GLY A 236 1.11 -10.91 8.03
C GLY A 236 0.25 -10.89 9.30
N THR A 237 -0.99 -10.41 9.18
CA THR A 237 -2.02 -10.62 10.19
C THR A 237 -3.40 -10.46 9.57
N TYR A 238 -4.40 -11.03 10.24
CA TYR A 238 -5.81 -10.79 10.02
C TYR A 238 -6.48 -10.44 11.34
N SER A 239 -7.36 -9.44 11.35
CA SER A 239 -8.14 -9.07 12.55
C SER A 239 -9.48 -8.42 12.19
N GLU A 240 -10.52 -8.66 13.00
CA GLU A 240 -11.73 -7.85 13.00
C GLU A 240 -11.54 -6.68 13.98
N LYS A 241 -11.78 -5.46 13.53
CA LYS A 241 -11.58 -4.24 14.31
C LYS A 241 -12.85 -3.39 14.31
N LEU A 242 -13.21 -2.89 15.50
CA LEU A 242 -14.14 -1.78 15.62
C LEU A 242 -13.36 -0.46 15.48
N LEU A 243 -13.70 0.32 14.46
CA LEU A 243 -13.01 1.57 14.17
C LEU A 243 -13.25 2.64 15.23
N GLU A 244 -12.25 3.49 15.48
CA GLU A 244 -12.24 4.38 16.64
C GLU A 244 -13.20 5.56 16.46
N ARG A 245 -13.28 6.15 15.28
CA ARG A 245 -14.14 7.30 14.98
C ARG A 245 -15.52 6.86 14.50
N THR A 246 -15.58 6.03 13.47
CA THR A 246 -16.83 5.69 12.78
C THR A 246 -17.62 4.59 13.48
N LYS A 247 -16.97 3.85 14.39
CA LYS A 247 -17.53 2.68 15.09
C LYS A 247 -18.05 1.60 14.13
N LYS A 248 -17.58 1.61 12.88
CA LYS A 248 -17.84 0.54 11.92
C LYS A 248 -16.95 -0.65 12.25
N LYS A 249 -17.48 -1.85 12.01
CA LYS A 249 -16.69 -3.08 12.04
C LYS A 249 -16.06 -3.26 10.68
N VAL A 250 -14.76 -3.51 10.66
CA VAL A 250 -14.01 -3.83 9.45
C VAL A 250 -13.09 -5.00 9.70
N ILE A 251 -12.89 -5.78 8.65
CA ILE A 251 -11.85 -6.79 8.60
C ILE A 251 -10.60 -6.13 8.03
N LEU A 252 -9.50 -6.20 8.77
CA LEU A 252 -8.19 -5.74 8.33
C LEU A 252 -7.28 -6.93 8.13
N ALA A 253 -6.67 -7.02 6.95
CA ALA A 253 -5.65 -7.99 6.65
C ALA A 253 -4.42 -7.29 6.08
N ILE A 254 -3.24 -7.63 6.58
CA ILE A 254 -1.96 -7.26 5.98
C ILE A 254 -1.29 -8.55 5.55
N MET A 255 -0.97 -8.64 4.26
CA MET A 255 -0.43 -9.90 3.73
C MET A 255 1.06 -10.02 3.99
N ALA A 256 1.49 -11.22 4.36
CA ALA A 256 2.91 -11.57 4.36
C ALA A 256 3.49 -11.47 2.94
N ASN A 257 4.70 -10.91 2.82
CA ASN A 257 5.39 -10.64 1.56
C ASN A 257 6.88 -10.94 1.66
N SER A 258 7.53 -11.15 0.52
CA SER A 258 8.98 -11.28 0.46
C SER A 258 9.69 -9.91 0.49
N SER A 259 11.02 -9.93 0.57
CA SER A 259 11.82 -8.70 0.48
C SER A 259 11.84 -8.08 -0.92
N HIS A 260 11.40 -8.80 -1.97
CA HIS A 260 11.24 -8.22 -3.31
C HIS A 260 10.11 -7.21 -3.28
N LEU A 261 10.49 -5.93 -3.30
CA LEU A 261 9.57 -4.81 -3.20
C LEU A 261 8.54 -4.84 -4.33
N GLU A 262 7.32 -4.39 -4.03
CA GLU A 262 6.19 -4.28 -4.97
C GLU A 262 5.67 -5.62 -5.55
N ALA A 263 6.38 -6.74 -5.37
CA ALA A 263 5.93 -8.06 -5.84
C ALA A 263 4.64 -8.55 -5.14
N ILE A 264 4.28 -7.94 -4.01
CA ILE A 264 3.04 -8.23 -3.28
C ILE A 264 1.82 -7.52 -3.92
N ASP A 265 2.03 -6.43 -4.64
CA ASP A 265 0.98 -5.56 -5.16
C ASP A 265 -0.08 -6.31 -6.00
N PRO A 266 0.30 -7.06 -7.07
CA PRO A 266 -0.69 -7.76 -7.87
C PRO A 266 -1.38 -8.89 -7.09
N ILE A 267 -0.75 -9.41 -6.04
CA ILE A 267 -1.33 -10.46 -5.19
C ILE A 267 -2.42 -9.88 -4.30
N ILE A 268 -2.22 -8.68 -3.75
CA ILE A 268 -3.27 -7.98 -2.99
C ILE A 268 -4.46 -7.70 -3.90
N VAL A 269 -4.22 -7.13 -5.08
CA VAL A 269 -5.27 -6.81 -6.05
C VAL A 269 -6.05 -8.08 -6.42
N GLY A 270 -5.34 -9.18 -6.71
CA GLY A 270 -5.95 -10.48 -6.98
C GLY A 270 -6.76 -11.05 -5.81
N ARG A 271 -6.27 -10.92 -4.57
CA ARG A 271 -7.02 -11.33 -3.37
C ARG A 271 -8.29 -10.50 -3.20
N VAL A 272 -8.21 -9.18 -3.32
CA VAL A 272 -9.38 -8.29 -3.20
C VAL A 272 -10.40 -8.62 -4.27
N ARG A 273 -9.96 -8.88 -5.51
CA ARG A 273 -10.83 -9.35 -6.59
C ARG A 273 -11.54 -10.66 -6.23
N ALA A 274 -10.81 -11.63 -5.68
CA ALA A 274 -11.41 -12.90 -5.23
C ALA A 274 -12.45 -12.69 -4.12
N GLU A 275 -12.15 -11.85 -3.12
CA GLU A 275 -13.10 -11.52 -2.06
C GLU A 275 -14.35 -10.80 -2.59
N GLN A 276 -14.20 -9.93 -3.59
CA GLN A 276 -15.33 -9.28 -4.25
C GLN A 276 -16.21 -10.31 -4.99
N VAL A 277 -15.63 -11.31 -5.65
CA VAL A 277 -16.40 -12.40 -6.27
C VAL A 277 -17.16 -13.20 -5.22
N GLU A 278 -16.50 -13.59 -4.12
CA GLU A 278 -17.12 -14.33 -3.01
C GLU A 278 -18.29 -13.55 -2.37
N LYS A 279 -18.12 -12.23 -2.20
CA LYS A 279 -19.13 -11.34 -1.61
C LYS A 279 -20.22 -10.90 -2.60
N GLY A 280 -20.16 -11.32 -3.87
CA GLY A 280 -21.08 -10.88 -4.91
C GLY A 280 -20.95 -9.39 -5.31
N ASP A 281 -19.77 -8.81 -5.09
CA ASP A 281 -19.41 -7.39 -5.27
C ASP A 281 -18.45 -7.16 -6.45
N SER A 282 -18.15 -8.18 -7.26
CA SER A 282 -17.17 -8.09 -8.37
C SER A 282 -17.54 -7.11 -9.50
N LYS A 283 -18.80 -6.66 -9.57
CA LYS A 283 -19.21 -5.63 -10.54
C LYS A 283 -18.97 -4.21 -10.06
N GLU A 284 -19.04 -3.99 -8.74
CA GLU A 284 -19.07 -2.65 -8.14
C GLU A 284 -17.79 -2.35 -7.35
N GLY A 285 -17.18 -3.37 -6.74
CA GLY A 285 -15.94 -3.25 -5.96
C GLY A 285 -16.07 -2.37 -4.71
N LYS A 286 -17.24 -2.30 -4.09
CA LYS A 286 -17.55 -1.36 -2.99
C LYS A 286 -17.17 -1.87 -1.60
N ARG A 287 -17.24 -3.19 -1.37
CA ARG A 287 -17.16 -3.80 -0.04
C ARG A 287 -15.75 -4.21 0.35
N SER A 288 -14.85 -4.38 -0.62
CA SER A 288 -13.45 -4.77 -0.37
C SER A 288 -12.50 -3.79 -1.03
N LEU A 289 -11.46 -3.39 -0.29
CA LEU A 289 -10.50 -2.35 -0.67
C LEU A 289 -9.06 -2.86 -0.56
N ALA A 290 -8.25 -2.56 -1.58
CA ALA A 290 -6.81 -2.70 -1.53
C ALA A 290 -6.17 -1.37 -1.08
N ILE A 291 -5.26 -1.43 -0.11
CA ILE A 291 -4.32 -0.35 0.20
C ILE A 291 -2.91 -0.88 -0.07
N LEU A 292 -2.17 -0.20 -0.95
CA LEU A 292 -0.78 -0.53 -1.25
C LEU A 292 0.13 0.55 -0.72
N VAL A 293 1.18 0.14 0.01
CA VAL A 293 2.15 1.04 0.63
C VAL A 293 3.52 0.81 0.01
N HIS A 294 4.07 1.88 -0.55
CA HIS A 294 5.27 1.84 -1.37
C HIS A 294 6.39 2.68 -0.75
N GLY A 295 7.63 2.35 -1.11
CA GLY A 295 8.77 3.26 -0.96
C GLY A 295 8.98 4.04 -2.25
N ASP A 296 9.37 5.31 -2.15
CA ASP A 296 9.59 6.21 -3.28
C ASP A 296 10.41 5.61 -4.44
N ALA A 297 11.56 5.00 -4.13
CA ALA A 297 12.44 4.43 -5.15
C ALA A 297 11.88 3.16 -5.80
N ALA A 298 11.15 2.34 -5.04
CA ALA A 298 10.59 1.09 -5.54
C ALA A 298 9.33 1.34 -6.37
N PHE A 299 8.49 2.29 -5.95
CA PHE A 299 7.31 2.73 -6.70
C PHE A 299 7.66 3.20 -8.11
N ALA A 300 8.73 3.97 -8.25
CA ALA A 300 9.20 4.47 -9.53
C ALA A 300 10.03 3.45 -10.34
N GLY A 301 10.67 2.48 -9.65
CA GLY A 301 11.70 1.63 -10.25
C GLY A 301 11.28 0.20 -10.58
N GLN A 302 10.24 -0.34 -9.92
CA GLN A 302 9.79 -1.71 -10.13
C GLN A 302 8.68 -1.76 -11.18
N GLY A 303 8.92 -2.46 -12.30
CA GLY A 303 7.96 -2.56 -13.40
C GLY A 303 6.60 -3.16 -13.00
N VAL A 304 6.59 -4.02 -11.97
CA VAL A 304 5.35 -4.63 -11.44
C VAL A 304 4.35 -3.59 -10.90
N VAL A 305 4.81 -2.41 -10.48
CA VAL A 305 3.93 -1.31 -10.04
C VAL A 305 3.11 -0.81 -11.22
N TYR A 306 3.79 -0.50 -12.33
CA TYR A 306 3.14 -0.08 -13.57
C TYR A 306 2.19 -1.17 -14.08
N GLU A 307 2.64 -2.43 -14.11
CA GLU A 307 1.81 -3.56 -14.54
C GLU A 307 0.54 -3.67 -13.68
N THR A 308 0.67 -3.55 -12.36
CA THR A 308 -0.46 -3.63 -11.42
C THR A 308 -1.46 -2.49 -11.61
N MET A 309 -0.98 -1.25 -11.73
CA MET A 309 -1.84 -0.11 -12.02
C MET A 309 -2.57 -0.26 -13.36
N HIS A 310 -1.92 -0.83 -14.38
CA HIS A 310 -2.57 -1.06 -15.67
C HIS A 310 -3.78 -2.01 -15.58
N LEU A 311 -3.89 -2.80 -14.51
CA LEU A 311 -5.03 -3.69 -14.27
C LEU A 311 -6.28 -2.96 -13.74
N THR A 312 -6.15 -1.73 -13.22
CA THR A 312 -7.19 -1.02 -12.46
C THR A 312 -8.53 -0.91 -13.18
N ASN A 313 -8.52 -0.72 -14.50
CA ASN A 313 -9.73 -0.55 -15.31
C ASN A 313 -10.03 -1.75 -16.24
N LEU A 314 -9.33 -2.88 -16.09
CA LEU A 314 -9.59 -4.07 -16.88
C LEU A 314 -10.76 -4.87 -16.27
N PRO A 315 -11.79 -5.28 -17.06
CA PRO A 315 -13.04 -5.85 -16.53
C PRO A 315 -12.91 -7.02 -15.55
N GLU A 316 -11.88 -7.87 -15.73
CA GLU A 316 -11.68 -9.06 -14.89
C GLU A 316 -10.67 -8.87 -13.76
N TYR A 317 -9.96 -7.74 -13.73
CA TYR A 317 -8.94 -7.43 -12.73
C TYR A 317 -9.29 -6.24 -11.85
N THR A 318 -10.19 -5.36 -12.31
CA THR A 318 -10.60 -4.17 -11.58
C THR A 318 -11.16 -4.55 -10.20
N THR A 319 -10.69 -3.81 -9.20
CA THR A 319 -11.16 -3.89 -7.82
C THR A 319 -11.92 -2.62 -7.40
N GLY A 320 -12.30 -1.76 -8.35
CA GLY A 320 -12.95 -0.48 -8.08
C GLY A 320 -12.02 0.56 -7.47
N GLY A 321 -10.74 0.56 -7.85
CA GLY A 321 -9.71 1.49 -7.39
C GLY A 321 -8.94 1.03 -6.14
N VAL A 322 -7.64 1.27 -6.17
CA VAL A 322 -6.64 1.01 -5.13
C VAL A 322 -6.18 2.34 -4.53
N MET A 323 -5.99 2.38 -3.21
CA MET A 323 -5.36 3.53 -2.56
C MET A 323 -3.87 3.27 -2.38
N HIS A 324 -3.04 4.08 -3.03
CA HIS A 324 -1.59 4.00 -2.95
C HIS A 324 -1.07 5.02 -1.94
N ILE A 325 -0.28 4.57 -0.97
CA ILE A 325 0.38 5.44 0.01
C ILE A 325 1.88 5.32 -0.18
N ILE A 326 2.52 6.40 -0.61
CA ILE A 326 3.97 6.50 -0.63
C ILE A 326 4.36 7.14 0.69
N GLY A 327 5.21 6.45 1.42
CA GLY A 327 5.97 7.05 2.50
C GLY A 327 7.44 7.04 2.11
N PHE A 328 8.20 7.93 2.74
CA PHE A 328 9.68 7.93 2.76
C PHE A 328 10.34 8.45 1.50
N THR A 329 11.22 9.44 1.66
CA THR A 329 12.07 9.89 0.55
C THR A 329 13.53 9.59 0.86
N THR A 330 14.12 8.77 -0.01
CA THR A 330 15.57 8.68 -0.18
C THR A 330 16.02 9.82 -1.09
N ASP A 331 17.32 10.00 -1.32
CA ASP A 331 17.78 11.02 -2.28
C ASP A 331 17.22 10.73 -3.68
N PRO A 332 16.37 11.62 -4.24
CA PRO A 332 15.62 11.32 -5.46
C PRO A 332 16.48 11.39 -6.73
N ARG A 333 17.66 12.02 -6.67
CA ARG A 333 18.42 12.45 -7.86
C ARG A 333 18.85 11.32 -8.81
N TYR A 334 18.93 10.10 -8.30
CA TYR A 334 19.39 8.93 -9.06
C TYR A 334 18.39 7.77 -9.04
N SER A 335 17.18 7.96 -8.50
CA SER A 335 16.18 6.88 -8.40
C SER A 335 15.16 6.87 -9.53
N ARG A 336 15.04 7.95 -10.30
CA ARG A 336 13.99 8.12 -11.33
C ARG A 336 14.37 9.14 -12.40
N SER A 337 13.62 9.15 -13.50
CA SER A 337 13.81 10.07 -14.64
C SER A 337 12.85 11.26 -14.65
N SER A 338 11.83 11.25 -13.79
CA SER A 338 10.81 12.29 -13.70
C SER A 338 10.87 13.00 -12.35
N GLU A 339 10.16 14.12 -12.21
CA GLU A 339 10.23 14.96 -11.01
C GLU A 339 9.75 14.20 -9.77
N HIS A 340 8.60 13.54 -9.90
CA HIS A 340 7.94 12.85 -8.79
C HIS A 340 8.04 11.33 -8.94
N CYS A 341 8.22 10.63 -7.82
CA CYS A 341 8.21 9.17 -7.83
C CYS A 341 6.86 8.58 -8.26
N THR A 342 5.80 9.39 -8.18
CA THR A 342 4.42 9.00 -8.42
C THR A 342 3.94 9.17 -9.86
N ASP A 343 4.79 9.63 -10.78
CA ASP A 343 4.41 9.86 -12.16
C ASP A 343 3.92 8.59 -12.88
N VAL A 344 4.27 7.40 -12.38
CA VAL A 344 3.74 6.10 -12.85
C VAL A 344 2.20 6.06 -12.77
N ALA A 345 1.59 6.70 -11.77
CA ALA A 345 0.14 6.68 -11.55
C ALA A 345 -0.65 7.48 -12.59
N ARG A 346 0.01 8.35 -13.36
CA ARG A 346 -0.64 9.13 -14.41
C ARG A 346 -1.18 8.22 -15.54
N VAL A 347 -0.65 7.01 -15.70
CA VAL A 347 -1.11 6.05 -16.73
C VAL A 347 -2.59 5.68 -16.55
N VAL A 348 -3.12 5.74 -15.32
CA VAL A 348 -4.53 5.44 -15.01
C VAL A 348 -5.35 6.67 -14.65
N ASN A 349 -4.84 7.89 -14.92
CA ASN A 349 -5.48 9.14 -14.52
C ASN A 349 -5.81 9.20 -13.02
N ALA A 350 -4.98 8.59 -12.17
CA ALA A 350 -5.12 8.71 -10.72
C ALA A 350 -4.73 10.11 -10.27
N PRO A 351 -5.53 10.82 -9.45
CA PRO A 351 -5.08 12.06 -8.82
C PRO A 351 -3.97 11.75 -7.81
N ILE A 352 -3.01 12.67 -7.70
CA ILE A 352 -1.85 12.54 -6.83
C ILE A 352 -1.82 13.72 -5.86
N PHE A 353 -1.73 13.41 -4.56
CA PHE A 353 -1.63 14.37 -3.48
C PHE A 353 -0.23 14.29 -2.87
N HIS A 354 0.64 15.26 -3.16
CA HIS A 354 1.96 15.40 -2.53
C HIS A 354 1.82 16.21 -1.24
N ILE A 355 2.16 15.61 -0.11
CA ILE A 355 1.78 16.16 1.20
C ILE A 355 2.99 16.23 2.10
N HIS A 356 3.22 17.39 2.70
CA HIS A 356 4.25 17.59 3.69
C HIS A 356 3.99 16.74 4.95
N ALA A 357 4.89 15.80 5.28
CA ALA A 357 4.66 14.87 6.39
C ALA A 357 4.52 15.55 7.76
N ASP A 358 5.18 16.70 8.00
CA ASP A 358 5.02 17.45 9.26
C ASP A 358 3.72 18.29 9.36
N ASP A 359 2.78 18.15 8.42
CA ASP A 359 1.42 18.71 8.54
C ASP A 359 0.35 17.61 8.70
N PRO A 360 0.21 17.03 9.91
CA PRO A 360 -0.74 15.94 10.13
C PRO A 360 -2.20 16.25 9.83
N ASP A 361 -2.62 17.52 9.98
CA ASP A 361 -3.99 17.94 9.68
C ASP A 361 -4.26 17.77 8.17
N LEU A 362 -3.34 18.25 7.34
CA LEU A 362 -3.42 18.14 5.89
C LEU A 362 -3.28 16.69 5.40
N VAL A 363 -2.33 15.93 5.96
CA VAL A 363 -2.16 14.49 5.63
C VAL A 363 -3.45 13.73 5.89
N THR A 364 -4.07 13.94 7.05
CA THR A 364 -5.33 13.28 7.42
C THR A 364 -6.48 13.72 6.51
N TYR A 365 -6.57 15.02 6.20
CA TYR A 365 -7.59 15.52 5.28
C TYR A 365 -7.46 14.93 3.87
N CYS A 366 -6.26 14.89 3.30
CA CYS A 366 -6.03 14.29 1.99
C CYS A 366 -6.36 12.79 1.98
N SER A 367 -6.07 12.09 3.08
CA SER A 367 -6.42 10.67 3.27
C SER A 367 -7.93 10.44 3.27
N LYS A 368 -8.69 11.33 3.93
CA LYS A 368 -10.15 11.35 3.84
C LYS A 368 -10.62 11.56 2.39
N VAL A 369 -10.08 12.57 1.71
CA VAL A 369 -10.46 12.85 0.30
C VAL A 369 -10.12 11.68 -0.61
N ALA A 370 -9.02 10.96 -0.39
CA ALA A 370 -8.67 9.77 -1.16
C ALA A 370 -9.71 8.64 -0.99
N GLY A 371 -10.15 8.37 0.24
CA GLY A 371 -11.23 7.41 0.49
C GLY A 371 -12.56 7.80 -0.18
N GLU A 372 -12.93 9.08 -0.11
CA GLU A 372 -14.12 9.61 -0.78
C GLU A 372 -14.00 9.55 -2.32
N TYR A 373 -12.81 9.84 -2.87
CA TYR A 373 -12.54 9.77 -4.30
C TYR A 373 -12.71 8.34 -4.82
N ARG A 374 -12.05 7.38 -4.16
CA ARG A 374 -12.14 5.97 -4.53
C ARG A 374 -13.58 5.47 -4.47
N ALA A 375 -14.33 5.86 -3.44
CA ALA A 375 -15.75 5.51 -3.32
C ALA A 375 -16.65 6.15 -4.38
N THR A 376 -16.27 7.31 -4.93
CA THR A 376 -17.07 8.05 -5.91
C THR A 376 -16.76 7.63 -7.35
N PHE A 377 -15.47 7.51 -7.68
CA PHE A 377 -14.99 7.35 -9.06
C PHE A 377 -14.44 5.95 -9.36
N HIS A 378 -14.29 5.10 -8.34
CA HIS A 378 -13.84 3.71 -8.51
C HIS A 378 -12.51 3.56 -9.26
N ASN A 379 -11.60 4.53 -9.08
CA ASN A 379 -10.29 4.57 -9.70
C ASN A 379 -9.19 4.71 -8.63
N ASP A 380 -7.95 4.47 -9.04
CA ASP A 380 -6.80 4.59 -8.15
C ASP A 380 -6.57 6.04 -7.71
N VAL A 381 -6.01 6.21 -6.51
CA VAL A 381 -5.59 7.51 -5.95
C VAL A 381 -4.29 7.37 -5.19
N VAL A 382 -3.45 8.39 -5.28
CA VAL A 382 -2.10 8.37 -4.72
C VAL A 382 -1.92 9.44 -3.64
N LEU A 383 -1.52 8.99 -2.45
CA LEU A 383 -1.08 9.82 -1.33
C LEU A 383 0.45 9.74 -1.24
N ASP A 384 1.13 10.79 -1.67
CA ASP A 384 2.58 10.93 -1.54
C ASP A 384 2.93 11.71 -0.27
N ILE A 385 3.17 11.00 0.83
CA ILE A 385 3.51 11.59 2.12
C ILE A 385 5.02 11.81 2.15
N VAL A 386 5.44 13.02 1.81
CA VAL A 386 6.83 13.43 1.71
C VAL A 386 7.40 13.64 3.10
N GLY A 387 8.05 12.59 3.61
CA GLY A 387 8.73 12.56 4.90
C GLY A 387 10.24 12.41 4.76
N TYR A 388 10.90 11.98 5.83
CA TYR A 388 12.32 11.63 5.81
C TYR A 388 12.57 10.38 6.64
N ARG A 389 13.79 9.84 6.56
CA ARG A 389 14.20 8.68 7.36
C ARG A 389 15.17 9.12 8.44
N ARG A 390 14.78 9.00 9.71
CA ARG A 390 15.60 9.45 10.85
C ARG A 390 16.93 8.71 10.97
N GLN A 391 16.91 7.40 10.70
CA GLN A 391 18.06 6.50 10.80
C GLN A 391 18.57 6.09 9.40
N GLY A 392 19.62 5.28 9.34
CA GLY A 392 20.06 4.60 8.13
C GLY A 392 18.99 3.71 7.48
N HIS A 393 19.33 2.99 6.39
CA HIS A 393 18.34 2.15 5.71
C HIS A 393 17.79 1.09 6.67
N ASN A 394 18.68 0.47 7.43
CA ASN A 394 18.34 -0.07 8.74
C ASN A 394 19.05 0.74 9.84
N GLU A 395 18.71 0.48 11.10
CA GLU A 395 19.18 1.27 12.24
C GLU A 395 20.65 1.07 12.60
N MET A 396 21.32 0.08 11.98
CA MET A 396 22.75 -0.17 12.11
C MET A 396 23.57 0.44 10.96
N ASP A 397 22.93 0.93 9.91
CA ASP A 397 23.63 1.57 8.79
C ASP A 397 24.03 3.00 9.14
N GLU A 398 25.20 3.44 8.67
CA GLU A 398 25.67 4.83 8.81
C GLU A 398 25.37 5.63 7.53
N PRO A 399 24.28 6.42 7.50
CA PRO A 399 23.87 7.14 6.30
C PRO A 399 24.72 8.38 5.98
N MET A 400 25.50 8.90 6.94
CA MET A 400 26.34 10.07 6.69
C MET A 400 27.48 9.79 5.70
N LEU A 401 27.81 8.53 5.44
CA LEU A 401 28.80 8.13 4.43
C LEU A 401 28.37 8.56 3.01
N THR A 402 27.07 8.51 2.72
CA THR A 402 26.53 8.75 1.38
C THR A 402 25.62 9.98 1.29
N GLN A 403 24.95 10.37 2.40
CA GLN A 403 24.06 11.54 2.44
C GLN A 403 24.36 12.51 3.61
N PRO A 404 25.60 13.02 3.76
CA PRO A 404 26.02 13.80 4.93
C PRO A 404 25.25 15.11 5.14
N LEU A 405 24.91 15.82 4.06
CA LEU A 405 24.18 17.10 4.15
C LEU A 405 22.72 16.89 4.59
N MET A 406 22.08 15.85 4.06
CA MET A 406 20.71 15.49 4.41
C MET A 406 20.62 15.10 5.89
N TYR A 407 21.51 14.21 6.35
CA TYR A 407 21.47 13.73 7.73
C TYR A 407 21.90 14.79 8.76
N LYS A 408 22.70 15.79 8.37
CA LYS A 408 22.92 16.98 9.21
C LYS A 408 21.62 17.74 9.47
N ARG A 409 20.76 17.90 8.45
CA ARG A 409 19.45 18.56 8.62
C ARG A 409 18.48 17.68 9.40
N ILE A 410 18.39 16.40 9.06
CA ILE A 410 17.55 15.44 9.79
C ILE A 410 17.90 15.48 11.28
N LYS A 411 19.18 15.44 11.66
CA LYS A 411 19.60 15.47 13.07
C LYS A 411 19.14 16.73 13.83
N ALA A 412 19.04 17.88 13.14
CA ALA A 412 18.56 19.13 13.71
C ALA A 412 17.02 19.27 13.67
N HIS A 413 16.35 18.46 12.85
CA HIS A 413 14.91 18.55 12.62
C HIS A 413 14.11 17.88 13.74
N PRO A 414 13.11 18.55 14.35
CA PRO A 414 12.25 17.93 15.38
C PRO A 414 11.43 16.76 14.81
N SER A 415 10.89 15.92 15.68
CA SER A 415 9.97 14.85 15.25
C SER A 415 8.59 15.41 14.91
N VAL A 416 7.85 14.69 14.07
CA VAL A 416 6.44 15.01 13.75
C VAL A 416 5.61 15.20 15.02
N LEU A 417 5.78 14.31 16.02
CA LEU A 417 5.09 14.43 17.30
C LEU A 417 5.42 15.74 18.03
N SER A 418 6.67 16.18 18.03
CA SER A 418 7.07 17.43 18.69
C SER A 418 6.44 18.64 17.99
N ILE A 419 6.51 18.68 16.66
CA ILE A 419 5.92 19.75 15.84
C ILE A 419 4.42 19.85 16.11
N TYR A 420 3.72 18.72 16.02
CA TYR A 420 2.27 18.70 16.16
C TYR A 420 1.79 18.92 17.60
N SER A 421 2.53 18.42 18.61
CA SER A 421 2.23 18.70 20.02
C SER A 421 2.32 20.19 20.32
N ASN A 422 3.39 20.85 19.84
CA ASN A 422 3.58 22.30 20.03
C ASN A 422 2.44 23.10 19.38
N LYS A 423 2.00 22.70 18.17
CA LYS A 423 0.84 23.28 17.48
C LYS A 423 -0.43 23.17 18.34
N LEU A 424 -0.78 21.95 18.76
CA LEU A 424 -2.01 21.70 19.50
C LEU A 424 -2.02 22.31 20.92
N LEU A 425 -0.87 22.38 21.59
CA LEU A 425 -0.75 23.06 22.89
C LEU A 425 -0.97 24.58 22.75
N LYS A 426 -0.36 25.19 21.73
CA LYS A 426 -0.52 26.63 21.46
C LYS A 426 -1.97 27.00 21.12
N GLU A 427 -2.67 26.09 20.43
CA GLU A 427 -4.08 26.26 20.05
C GLU A 427 -5.07 25.79 21.12
N GLY A 428 -4.59 25.24 22.25
CA GLY A 428 -5.43 24.79 23.37
C GLY A 428 -6.26 23.52 23.09
N VAL A 429 -5.91 22.74 22.06
CA VAL A 429 -6.60 21.50 21.69
C VAL A 429 -6.24 20.34 22.64
N ILE A 430 -5.00 20.33 23.12
CA ILE A 430 -4.51 19.38 24.13
C ILE A 430 -3.82 20.14 25.29
N THR A 431 -3.64 19.45 26.42
CA THR A 431 -2.87 19.96 27.57
C THR A 431 -1.62 19.13 27.80
N GLU A 432 -0.61 19.70 28.48
CA GLU A 432 0.61 18.94 28.85
C GLU A 432 0.28 17.73 29.71
N ALA A 433 -0.68 17.87 30.63
CA ALA A 433 -1.15 16.77 31.48
C ALA A 433 -1.73 15.62 30.65
N PHE A 434 -2.60 15.93 29.68
CA PHE A 434 -3.16 14.94 28.77
C PHE A 434 -2.07 14.24 27.94
N ALA A 435 -1.15 15.02 27.38
CA ALA A 435 -0.07 14.48 26.54
C ALA A 435 0.82 13.51 27.32
N LYS A 436 1.15 13.87 28.57
CA LYS A 436 1.95 13.02 29.47
C LYS A 436 1.20 11.75 29.85
N GLU A 437 -0.06 11.87 30.29
CA GLU A 437 -0.88 10.73 30.74
C GLU A 437 -1.05 9.67 29.63
N GLU A 438 -1.44 10.09 28.42
CA GLU A 438 -1.65 9.15 27.32
C GLU A 438 -0.35 8.48 26.85
N THR A 439 0.77 9.22 26.90
CA THR A 439 2.09 8.66 26.59
C THR A 439 2.51 7.61 27.63
N GLU A 440 2.37 7.92 28.92
CA GLU A 440 2.70 6.99 30.01
C GLU A 440 1.82 5.74 30.00
N LYS A 441 0.54 5.89 29.68
CA LYS A 441 -0.41 4.79 29.52
C LYS A 441 0.02 3.84 28.39
N TYR A 442 0.35 4.38 27.23
CA TYR A 442 0.77 3.58 26.09
C TYR A 442 2.13 2.88 26.35
N MET A 443 3.08 3.59 26.96
CA MET A 443 4.37 3.00 27.34
C MET A 443 4.21 1.89 28.40
N SER A 444 3.31 2.07 29.36
CA SER A 444 3.01 1.03 30.36
C SER A 444 2.42 -0.22 29.70
N HIS A 445 1.53 -0.05 28.72
CA HIS A 445 1.01 -1.17 27.94
C HIS A 445 2.11 -1.91 27.17
N CYS A 446 3.03 -1.17 26.53
CA CYS A 446 4.18 -1.77 25.84
C CYS A 446 5.07 -2.59 26.80
N GLU A 447 5.35 -2.08 28.01
CA GLU A 447 6.10 -2.82 29.03
C GLU A 447 5.37 -4.08 29.51
N GLU A 448 4.04 -4.03 29.67
CA GLU A 448 3.24 -5.19 30.03
C GLU A 448 3.29 -6.29 28.95
N GLU A 449 3.07 -5.90 27.69
CA GLU A 449 3.12 -6.83 26.55
C GLU A 449 4.52 -7.39 26.32
N PHE A 450 5.56 -6.60 26.59
CA PHE A 450 6.95 -7.08 26.57
C PHE A 450 7.22 -8.15 27.63
N ARG A 451 6.71 -7.98 28.86
CA ARG A 451 6.82 -9.03 29.89
C ARG A 451 6.10 -10.31 29.49
N LYS A 452 4.91 -10.20 28.88
CA LYS A 452 4.20 -11.36 28.32
C LYS A 452 5.02 -12.06 27.25
N ALA A 453 5.63 -11.30 26.33
CA ALA A 453 6.49 -11.85 25.27
C ALA A 453 7.69 -12.65 25.82
N GLN A 454 8.24 -12.24 26.96
CA GLN A 454 9.35 -12.95 27.63
C GLN A 454 8.93 -14.31 28.22
N THR A 455 7.64 -14.53 28.47
CA THR A 455 7.13 -15.82 28.99
C THR A 455 6.81 -16.83 27.89
N ILE A 456 6.82 -16.41 26.61
CA ILE A 456 6.49 -17.26 25.47
C ILE A 456 7.74 -18.08 25.10
N SER A 457 7.62 -19.42 25.16
CA SER A 457 8.72 -20.36 24.90
C SER A 457 8.91 -20.73 23.43
N SER A 458 7.87 -20.58 22.61
CA SER A 458 7.88 -20.91 21.18
C SER A 458 6.93 -20.02 20.39
N MET A 459 7.30 -19.72 19.15
CA MET A 459 6.42 -19.07 18.17
C MET A 459 5.52 -20.11 17.52
N GLN A 460 4.32 -19.73 17.11
CA GLN A 460 3.39 -20.65 16.45
C GLN A 460 3.24 -20.26 14.98
N MET A 461 3.25 -21.24 14.06
CA MET A 461 3.08 -20.96 12.62
C MET A 461 1.75 -20.23 12.32
N ILE A 462 0.72 -20.46 13.13
CA ILE A 462 -0.58 -19.78 13.00
C ILE A 462 -0.49 -18.26 13.19
N ASP A 463 0.55 -17.76 13.86
CA ASP A 463 0.77 -16.31 14.04
C ASP A 463 1.08 -15.59 12.71
N TRP A 464 1.41 -16.35 11.66
CA TRP A 464 1.68 -15.87 10.29
C TRP A 464 0.46 -15.92 9.37
N HIS A 465 -0.64 -16.54 9.79
CA HIS A 465 -1.84 -16.64 8.98
C HIS A 465 -2.50 -15.26 8.79
N ASP A 466 -2.82 -14.94 7.54
CA ASP A 466 -3.40 -13.65 7.14
C ASP A 466 -4.71 -13.77 6.34
N ILE A 467 -5.34 -14.95 6.43
CA ILE A 467 -6.65 -15.26 5.84
C ILE A 467 -7.58 -15.89 6.89
N PRO A 468 -8.91 -15.65 6.82
CA PRO A 468 -9.88 -16.07 7.84
C PRO A 468 -10.28 -17.55 7.82
N TRP A 469 -9.50 -18.44 7.18
CA TRP A 469 -9.88 -19.84 6.93
C TRP A 469 -9.54 -20.77 8.10
N THR A 470 -9.89 -20.38 9.33
CA THR A 470 -9.51 -21.10 10.55
C THR A 470 -9.98 -22.57 10.53
N ASP A 471 -11.24 -22.82 10.16
CA ASP A 471 -11.79 -24.19 10.10
C ASP A 471 -11.15 -25.04 9.01
N PHE A 472 -10.75 -24.43 7.89
CA PHE A 472 -10.05 -25.14 6.82
C PHE A 472 -8.71 -25.63 7.32
N PHE A 473 -7.92 -24.78 7.99
CA PHE A 473 -6.59 -25.13 8.52
C PHE A 473 -6.65 -26.10 9.71
N LEU A 474 -7.65 -25.98 10.59
CA LEU A 474 -7.81 -26.85 11.76
C LEU A 474 -8.19 -28.29 11.39
N ASN A 475 -8.92 -28.49 10.29
CA ASN A 475 -9.42 -29.81 9.87
C ASN A 475 -8.51 -30.52 8.86
N GLN A 476 -7.33 -29.96 8.54
CA GLN A 476 -6.40 -30.61 7.62
C GLN A 476 -5.67 -31.74 8.32
N SER A 477 -5.73 -32.93 7.72
CA SER A 477 -4.89 -34.05 8.12
C SER A 477 -4.23 -34.66 6.89
N PRO A 478 -2.90 -34.85 6.90
CA PRO A 478 -2.23 -35.63 5.85
C PRO A 478 -2.69 -37.10 5.82
N LYS A 479 -3.44 -37.54 6.85
CA LYS A 479 -4.02 -38.89 6.94
C LYS A 479 -5.35 -39.06 6.19
N HIS A 480 -5.95 -37.97 5.70
CA HIS A 480 -7.19 -38.01 4.93
C HIS A 480 -6.92 -38.48 3.49
N ILE A 481 -7.62 -39.52 3.04
CA ILE A 481 -7.46 -40.08 1.70
C ILE A 481 -8.11 -39.16 0.65
N ILE A 482 -7.46 -38.97 -0.49
CA ILE A 482 -8.02 -38.23 -1.63
C ILE A 482 -9.22 -39.01 -2.18
N PRO A 483 -10.43 -38.43 -2.22
CA PRO A 483 -11.62 -39.12 -2.74
C PRO A 483 -11.51 -39.37 -4.25
N PRO A 484 -12.25 -40.37 -4.79
CA PRO A 484 -12.26 -40.66 -6.22
C PRO A 484 -12.62 -39.44 -7.07
N THR A 485 -11.83 -39.17 -8.11
CA THR A 485 -11.98 -38.01 -8.99
C THR A 485 -12.91 -38.28 -10.19
N GLY A 486 -13.73 -39.34 -10.23
CA GLY A 486 -14.67 -39.58 -11.34
C GLY A 486 -15.88 -38.62 -11.32
N ILE A 487 -16.45 -38.31 -12.49
CA ILE A 487 -17.79 -37.69 -12.68
C ILE A 487 -18.50 -38.32 -13.88
N ASP A 488 -19.80 -38.10 -14.00
CA ASP A 488 -20.59 -38.60 -15.12
C ASP A 488 -20.20 -37.96 -16.46
N LEU A 489 -20.46 -38.69 -17.55
CA LEU A 489 -20.06 -38.31 -18.91
C LEU A 489 -20.69 -36.99 -19.39
N THR A 490 -21.89 -36.65 -18.90
CA THR A 490 -22.59 -35.42 -19.27
C THR A 490 -21.83 -34.21 -18.75
N THR A 491 -21.41 -34.27 -17.49
CA THR A 491 -20.59 -33.25 -16.84
C THR A 491 -19.21 -33.13 -17.49
N ILE A 492 -18.60 -34.27 -17.89
CA ILE A 492 -17.33 -34.28 -18.63
C ILE A 492 -17.45 -33.48 -19.93
N LYS A 493 -18.50 -33.69 -20.73
CA LYS A 493 -18.70 -32.97 -22.00
C LYS A 493 -18.86 -31.46 -21.82
N THR A 494 -19.58 -31.04 -20.78
CA THR A 494 -19.75 -29.61 -20.44
C THR A 494 -18.43 -28.97 -20.06
N ILE A 495 -17.62 -29.62 -19.22
CA ILE A 495 -16.31 -29.13 -18.81
C ILE A 495 -15.35 -29.09 -20.00
N CYS A 496 -15.30 -30.16 -20.81
CA CYS A 496 -14.46 -30.23 -22.01
C CYS A 496 -14.71 -29.05 -22.96
N ASN A 497 -15.97 -28.70 -23.24
CA ASN A 497 -16.30 -27.57 -24.11
C ASN A 497 -15.85 -26.21 -23.53
N ALA A 498 -15.95 -26.04 -22.21
CA ALA A 498 -15.52 -24.81 -21.55
C ALA A 498 -13.99 -24.65 -21.54
N ILE A 499 -13.24 -25.74 -21.32
CA ILE A 499 -11.76 -25.71 -21.24
C ILE A 499 -11.07 -25.79 -22.61
N SER A 500 -11.73 -26.33 -23.64
CA SER A 500 -11.18 -26.44 -25.00
C SER A 500 -11.37 -25.18 -25.84
N THR A 501 -11.86 -24.08 -25.24
CA THR A 501 -12.04 -22.78 -25.90
C THR A 501 -10.97 -21.82 -25.37
N PRO A 502 -9.84 -21.62 -26.07
CA PRO A 502 -8.74 -20.80 -25.58
C PRO A 502 -8.95 -19.29 -25.82
N PRO A 503 -8.57 -18.42 -24.86
CA PRO A 503 -8.14 -17.04 -25.16
C PRO A 503 -6.74 -17.07 -25.79
N LYS A 504 -6.47 -16.20 -26.78
CA LYS A 504 -5.40 -16.46 -27.75
C LYS A 504 -3.99 -15.94 -27.40
N ASP A 505 -3.79 -15.03 -26.44
CA ASP A 505 -2.63 -14.12 -26.54
C ASP A 505 -1.87 -13.80 -25.23
N ILE A 506 -1.63 -14.76 -24.31
CA ILE A 506 -0.89 -14.44 -23.06
C ILE A 506 0.26 -15.42 -22.80
N GLU A 507 1.49 -14.91 -22.85
CA GLU A 507 2.66 -15.48 -22.17
C GLU A 507 2.98 -14.62 -20.94
N ALA A 508 3.04 -15.23 -19.76
CA ALA A 508 3.27 -14.54 -18.50
C ALA A 508 4.68 -14.83 -17.96
N HIS A 509 5.46 -13.78 -17.69
CA HIS A 509 6.76 -13.89 -17.04
C HIS A 509 6.64 -13.51 -15.55
N VAL A 510 6.62 -14.50 -14.65
CA VAL A 510 6.27 -14.32 -13.22
C VAL A 510 7.30 -14.91 -12.25
N GLN A 511 8.58 -14.99 -12.62
CA GLN A 511 9.61 -15.74 -11.86
C GLN A 511 9.67 -15.36 -10.36
N VAL A 512 9.55 -14.08 -10.00
CA VAL A 512 9.54 -13.64 -8.59
C VAL A 512 8.34 -14.21 -7.81
N ILE A 513 7.15 -14.27 -8.45
CA ILE A 513 5.95 -14.86 -7.86
C ILE A 513 6.13 -16.38 -7.71
N LEU A 514 6.75 -17.05 -8.69
CA LEU A 514 7.05 -18.48 -8.59
C LEU A 514 7.96 -18.77 -7.39
N ASP A 515 9.07 -18.06 -7.26
CA ASP A 515 10.10 -18.36 -6.27
C ASP A 515 9.67 -17.95 -4.85
N CYS A 516 9.09 -16.77 -4.71
CA CYS A 516 8.86 -16.16 -3.39
C CYS A 516 7.47 -16.42 -2.81
N LEU A 517 6.50 -16.84 -3.63
CA LEU A 517 5.11 -17.07 -3.19
C LEU A 517 4.69 -18.53 -3.42
N LEU A 518 4.81 -19.06 -4.65
CA LEU A 518 4.33 -20.40 -4.95
C LEU A 518 5.25 -21.48 -4.39
N CYS A 519 6.56 -21.35 -4.61
CA CYS A 519 7.58 -22.31 -4.16
C CYS A 519 7.76 -22.30 -2.64
N SER A 520 7.66 -21.13 -1.99
CA SER A 520 8.08 -20.98 -0.59
C SER A 520 6.99 -20.45 0.34
N GLY A 521 5.83 -20.03 -0.16
CA GLY A 521 4.79 -19.38 0.65
C GLY A 521 4.21 -20.26 1.75
N GLN A 522 4.05 -21.58 1.51
CA GLN A 522 3.58 -22.50 2.55
C GLN A 522 4.63 -22.71 3.64
N ALA A 523 5.89 -22.95 3.26
CA ALA A 523 6.97 -23.13 4.22
C ALA A 523 7.20 -21.86 5.04
N LYS A 524 7.21 -20.69 4.39
CA LYS A 524 7.52 -19.42 5.05
C LYS A 524 6.38 -18.85 5.88
N TRP A 525 5.14 -18.97 5.40
CA TRP A 525 3.99 -18.26 5.98
C TRP A 525 2.75 -19.14 6.20
N GLY A 526 2.84 -20.45 5.95
CA GLY A 526 1.72 -21.38 6.13
C GLY A 526 0.67 -21.27 5.02
N ARG A 527 0.91 -20.44 4.00
CA ARG A 527 -0.06 -20.14 2.96
C ARG A 527 -0.13 -21.26 1.91
N GLN A 528 -1.26 -21.95 1.88
CA GLN A 528 -1.57 -22.93 0.83
C GLN A 528 -2.15 -22.26 -0.41
N VAL A 529 -1.64 -22.62 -1.59
CA VAL A 529 -2.05 -22.06 -2.87
C VAL A 529 -2.34 -23.20 -3.83
N GLY A 530 -3.55 -23.25 -4.41
CA GLY A 530 -3.99 -24.33 -5.31
C GLY A 530 -3.83 -24.00 -6.80
N LEU A 531 -2.98 -23.03 -7.14
CA LEU A 531 -2.84 -22.49 -8.49
C LEU A 531 -2.32 -23.57 -9.47
N VAL A 532 -2.92 -23.64 -10.65
CA VAL A 532 -2.44 -24.49 -11.75
C VAL A 532 -1.73 -23.62 -12.78
N LEU A 533 -0.45 -23.89 -13.01
CA LEU A 533 0.35 -23.28 -14.06
C LEU A 533 0.32 -24.20 -15.27
N LEU A 534 -0.30 -23.74 -16.36
CA LEU A 534 -0.34 -24.44 -17.64
C LEU A 534 0.73 -23.83 -18.55
N LEU A 535 1.87 -24.50 -18.68
CA LEU A 535 3.04 -24.05 -19.42
C LEU A 535 3.24 -24.95 -20.65
N PRO A 536 2.92 -24.47 -21.87
CA PRO A 536 3.16 -25.24 -23.08
C PRO A 536 4.63 -25.70 -23.18
N HIS A 537 4.82 -27.01 -23.40
CA HIS A 537 6.13 -27.63 -23.49
C HIS A 537 6.14 -28.67 -24.61
N GLY A 538 7.10 -28.56 -25.53
CA GLY A 538 7.23 -29.47 -26.66
C GLY A 538 8.41 -29.13 -27.56
N MET A 539 9.27 -30.09 -27.84
CA MET A 539 10.41 -29.92 -28.76
C MET A 539 9.94 -30.06 -30.22
N GLU A 540 9.17 -29.07 -30.68
CA GLU A 540 8.52 -29.05 -32.00
C GLU A 540 9.30 -28.21 -33.04
N ALA A 541 10.58 -27.94 -32.78
CA ALA A 541 11.46 -27.14 -33.63
C ALA A 541 10.99 -25.68 -33.86
N GLN A 542 10.22 -25.10 -32.92
CA GLN A 542 9.75 -23.71 -32.98
C GLN A 542 10.76 -22.68 -32.44
N GLY A 543 12.00 -23.10 -32.19
CA GLY A 543 13.07 -22.26 -31.65
C GLY A 543 13.14 -22.24 -30.11
N PRO A 544 14.17 -21.60 -29.54
CA PRO A 544 14.49 -21.70 -28.12
C PRO A 544 13.41 -21.14 -27.18
N GLU A 545 12.65 -20.13 -27.63
CA GLU A 545 11.61 -19.47 -26.83
C GLU A 545 10.24 -20.16 -26.88
N HIS A 546 10.00 -21.10 -27.82
CA HIS A 546 8.70 -21.76 -28.01
C HIS A 546 8.76 -23.28 -27.78
N SER A 547 9.84 -23.79 -27.20
CA SER A 547 10.06 -25.24 -27.06
C SER A 547 10.03 -25.74 -25.62
N SER A 548 10.52 -24.93 -24.67
CA SER A 548 10.72 -25.38 -23.28
C SER A 548 10.11 -24.44 -22.25
N ALA A 549 9.16 -24.96 -21.48
CA ALA A 549 8.71 -24.39 -20.22
C ALA A 549 9.76 -24.39 -19.10
N ARG A 550 10.98 -24.91 -19.36
CA ARG A 550 12.08 -25.04 -18.38
C ARG A 550 11.71 -25.87 -17.15
N LEU A 551 11.10 -27.04 -17.37
CA LEU A 551 10.66 -27.97 -16.31
C LEU A 551 11.79 -28.33 -15.33
N GLU A 552 13.05 -28.36 -15.80
CA GLU A 552 14.23 -28.57 -14.96
C GLU A 552 14.37 -27.56 -13.83
N ARG A 553 13.93 -26.30 -14.02
CA ARG A 553 13.96 -25.27 -12.99
C ARG A 553 12.93 -25.54 -11.90
N PHE A 554 11.72 -25.97 -12.28
CA PHE A 554 10.68 -26.35 -11.33
C PHE A 554 11.11 -27.58 -10.52
N LEU A 555 11.74 -28.56 -11.16
CA LEU A 555 12.29 -29.74 -10.48
C LEU A 555 13.45 -29.39 -9.54
N GLN A 556 14.35 -28.48 -9.94
CA GLN A 556 15.45 -28.03 -9.09
C GLN A 556 14.96 -27.31 -7.83
N LEU A 557 13.84 -26.59 -7.93
CA LEU A 557 13.23 -25.86 -6.84
C LEU A 557 12.26 -26.73 -6.02
N CYS A 558 11.99 -27.99 -6.41
CA CYS A 558 11.26 -28.94 -5.56
C CYS A 558 12.07 -29.26 -4.30
N ASP A 559 11.39 -29.35 -3.17
CA ASP A 559 11.96 -29.80 -1.89
C ASP A 559 11.69 -31.30 -1.62
N ASP A 560 11.33 -32.06 -2.66
CA ASP A 560 11.12 -33.51 -2.60
C ASP A 560 12.44 -34.28 -2.52
N GLU A 561 12.47 -35.35 -1.74
CA GLU A 561 13.67 -36.17 -1.55
C GLU A 561 13.78 -37.22 -2.65
N CYS A 562 14.65 -36.96 -3.63
CA CYS A 562 14.82 -37.79 -4.81
C CYS A 562 15.29 -39.24 -4.55
N THR A 563 15.68 -39.55 -3.31
CA THR A 563 16.09 -40.89 -2.86
C THR A 563 14.93 -41.73 -2.36
N HIS A 564 13.74 -41.15 -2.16
CA HIS A 564 12.56 -41.86 -1.65
C HIS A 564 11.63 -42.23 -2.80
N VAL A 565 11.20 -43.50 -2.84
CA VAL A 565 10.14 -43.92 -3.76
C VAL A 565 8.80 -43.55 -3.13
N PRO A 566 7.84 -42.97 -3.88
CA PRO A 566 6.54 -42.63 -3.34
C PRO A 566 5.88 -43.82 -2.62
N GLY A 567 5.51 -43.63 -1.36
CA GLY A 567 4.96 -44.67 -0.49
C GLY A 567 5.99 -45.44 0.35
N THR A 568 7.28 -45.09 0.29
CA THR A 568 8.39 -45.71 1.03
C THR A 568 9.16 -44.72 1.93
N GLU A 569 8.65 -43.50 2.06
CA GLU A 569 9.25 -42.39 2.78
C GLU A 569 9.50 -42.77 4.26
N PRO A 570 10.69 -42.45 4.81
CA PRO A 570 11.02 -42.73 6.20
C PRO A 570 10.13 -41.90 7.15
N GLY A 571 9.91 -42.40 8.37
CA GLY A 571 9.11 -41.71 9.38
C GLY A 571 7.60 -41.99 9.32
N ALA A 572 7.15 -42.91 8.44
CA ALA A 572 5.78 -43.40 8.45
C ALA A 572 5.39 -43.97 9.83
N SER A 573 4.24 -43.55 10.34
CA SER A 573 3.74 -44.05 11.62
C SER A 573 3.40 -45.53 11.53
N VAL A 574 3.52 -46.28 12.63
CA VAL A 574 3.10 -47.69 12.69
C VAL A 574 1.61 -47.79 12.30
N GLY A 575 1.32 -48.42 11.16
CA GLY A 575 -0.03 -48.61 10.63
C GLY A 575 -0.49 -47.60 9.57
N GLU A 576 0.37 -46.69 9.10
CA GLU A 576 0.07 -45.78 7.98
C GLU A 576 0.02 -46.54 6.64
N THR A 577 -1.02 -46.31 5.82
CA THR A 577 -1.13 -46.96 4.50
C THR A 577 -0.26 -46.27 3.46
N VAL A 578 0.10 -46.98 2.39
CA VAL A 578 0.86 -46.39 1.25
C VAL A 578 0.19 -45.12 0.71
N GLU A 579 -1.15 -45.11 0.63
CA GLU A 579 -1.93 -43.96 0.17
C GLU A 579 -1.85 -42.76 1.12
N GLN A 580 -1.79 -43.01 2.43
CA GLN A 580 -1.57 -41.96 3.44
C GLN A 580 -0.16 -41.40 3.34
N ILE A 581 0.85 -42.26 3.17
CA ILE A 581 2.24 -41.84 2.98
C ILE A 581 2.38 -40.95 1.74
N MET A 582 1.80 -41.36 0.60
CA MET A 582 1.81 -40.56 -0.63
C MET A 582 1.04 -39.24 -0.47
N THR A 583 -0.07 -39.23 0.27
CA THR A 583 -0.82 -38.00 0.53
C THR A 583 -0.04 -37.03 1.43
N ARG A 584 0.69 -37.57 2.41
CA ARG A 584 1.59 -36.81 3.27
C ARG A 584 2.75 -36.22 2.47
N GLN A 585 3.39 -37.01 1.60
CA GLN A 585 4.41 -36.51 0.69
C GLN A 585 3.90 -35.31 -0.12
N LEU A 586 2.72 -35.45 -0.76
CA LEU A 586 2.08 -34.37 -1.52
C LEU A 586 1.74 -33.13 -0.67
N PHE A 587 1.47 -33.30 0.63
CA PHE A 587 1.25 -32.20 1.56
C PHE A 587 2.55 -31.49 1.95
N GLU A 588 3.63 -32.25 2.10
CA GLU A 588 4.94 -31.76 2.54
C GLU A 588 5.66 -31.03 1.40
N ILE A 589 5.72 -31.61 0.20
CA ILE A 589 6.42 -31.00 -0.96
C ILE A 589 5.82 -29.65 -1.35
N ASN A 590 6.65 -28.72 -1.76
CA ASN A 590 6.26 -27.35 -2.08
C ASN A 590 5.32 -27.21 -3.29
N TRP A 591 5.48 -28.02 -4.34
CA TRP A 591 4.57 -28.06 -5.48
C TRP A 591 4.56 -29.42 -6.19
N ILE A 592 3.58 -29.61 -7.06
CA ILE A 592 3.41 -30.82 -7.87
C ILE A 592 3.84 -30.50 -9.29
N VAL A 593 4.85 -31.20 -9.84
CA VAL A 593 5.30 -31.04 -11.24
C VAL A 593 4.85 -32.27 -12.04
N CYS A 594 4.14 -32.06 -13.16
CA CYS A 594 3.57 -33.14 -13.96
C CYS A 594 3.70 -32.87 -15.46
N ASN A 595 3.97 -33.90 -16.27
CA ASN A 595 3.92 -33.81 -17.74
C ASN A 595 2.89 -34.83 -18.30
N PRO A 596 1.58 -34.54 -18.23
CA PRO A 596 0.54 -35.48 -18.62
C PRO A 596 0.51 -35.69 -20.14
N SER A 597 0.50 -36.96 -20.57
CA SER A 597 0.49 -37.33 -22.00
C SER A 597 -0.89 -37.67 -22.55
N THR A 598 -1.94 -37.72 -21.72
CA THR A 598 -3.31 -37.98 -22.15
C THR A 598 -4.29 -36.93 -21.61
N PRO A 599 -5.39 -36.65 -22.33
CA PRO A 599 -6.46 -35.80 -21.81
C PRO A 599 -7.06 -36.30 -20.49
N ALA A 600 -7.12 -37.63 -20.29
CA ALA A 600 -7.63 -38.23 -19.06
C ALA A 600 -6.73 -37.93 -17.86
N ASN A 601 -5.40 -37.98 -18.03
CA ASN A 601 -4.46 -37.59 -16.98
C ASN A 601 -4.65 -36.12 -16.59
N LEU A 602 -4.77 -35.23 -17.58
CA LEU A 602 -5.03 -33.80 -17.32
C LEU A 602 -6.34 -33.60 -16.57
N PHE A 603 -7.41 -34.29 -16.98
CA PHE A 603 -8.71 -34.26 -16.31
C PHE A 603 -8.62 -34.66 -14.83
N HIS A 604 -7.94 -35.76 -14.51
CA HIS A 604 -7.77 -36.21 -13.14
C HIS A 604 -6.88 -35.27 -12.32
N LEU A 605 -5.81 -34.71 -12.92
CA LEU A 605 -4.95 -33.71 -12.27
C LEU A 605 -5.72 -32.46 -11.85
N LEU A 606 -6.51 -31.89 -12.76
CA LEU A 606 -7.31 -30.69 -12.47
C LEU A 606 -8.34 -30.92 -11.36
N ARG A 607 -9.00 -32.09 -11.35
CA ARG A 607 -9.97 -32.43 -10.30
C ARG A 607 -9.30 -32.73 -8.95
N ARG A 608 -8.10 -33.33 -8.98
CA ARG A 608 -7.32 -33.58 -7.77
C ARG A 608 -6.99 -32.29 -7.02
N GLN A 609 -6.70 -31.19 -7.72
CA GLN A 609 -6.46 -29.88 -7.09
C GLN A 609 -7.58 -29.38 -6.18
N LEU A 610 -8.84 -29.72 -6.50
CA LEU A 610 -10.00 -29.35 -5.69
C LEU A 610 -10.36 -30.40 -4.63
N LEU A 611 -10.16 -31.68 -4.96
CA LEU A 611 -10.53 -32.81 -4.11
C LEU A 611 -9.49 -33.14 -3.04
N MET A 612 -8.24 -32.67 -3.17
CA MET A 612 -7.25 -32.80 -2.10
C MET A 612 -7.72 -32.08 -0.83
N PRO A 613 -7.40 -32.63 0.37
CA PRO A 613 -7.76 -32.02 1.66
C PRO A 613 -6.92 -30.77 1.98
N PHE A 614 -6.00 -30.39 1.11
CA PHE A 614 -5.13 -29.22 1.17
C PHE A 614 -4.99 -28.59 -0.22
N ARG A 615 -4.28 -27.46 -0.34
CA ARG A 615 -4.00 -26.81 -1.63
C ARG A 615 -2.49 -26.72 -1.89
N LYS A 616 -2.06 -27.16 -3.07
CA LYS A 616 -0.67 -27.08 -3.54
C LYS A 616 -0.60 -26.55 -4.97
N PRO A 617 0.44 -25.77 -5.33
CA PRO A 617 0.64 -25.38 -6.71
C PRO A 617 0.86 -26.61 -7.60
N LEU A 618 0.31 -26.58 -8.81
CA LEU A 618 0.49 -27.61 -9.82
C LEU A 618 1.15 -26.99 -11.06
N VAL A 619 2.34 -27.45 -11.41
CA VAL A 619 3.08 -27.09 -12.63
C VAL A 619 2.84 -28.16 -13.67
N ARG A 620 2.31 -27.77 -14.84
CA ARG A 620 2.04 -28.66 -15.97
C ARG A 620 2.57 -28.10 -17.27
#